data_AF-B9D5S7-F1
#
_entry.id   AF-B9D5S7-F1
#
_cell.length_a   1.000
_cell.length_b   1.000
_cell.length_c   1.000
_cell.angle_alpha   90.00
_cell.angle_beta   90.00
_cell.angle_gamma   90.00
#
_symmetry.space_group_name_H-M   'P 1'
#
loop_
_entity.id
_entity.type
_entity.pdbx_description
1 polymer ?
#
loop_
_entity_poly.entity_id
_entity_poly.type
_entity_poly.pdbx_seq_one_letter_code
_entity_poly.pdbx_strand_id
1 'polypeptide(L)'
;MNNITPKQRRNVIEGDLENYVKSENDFLSLRKSFIDLNFSLALACEHDEQRAKKYLDAAKEIQGLEDKQDERGKWEINEDNNKKVMIPHKDDEKFQNKFEKENPVLFRQLQNELELMNNEARLYEKIKDNKDKGIDKLTPLYVELQEGQIDVKRKYGDEVGKPIDADRFRYSYPNATKMLEQTIEKWAEKETKKENTEQRGREI
;
A
#
# COMPACT_ATOMS: atom_id res chain seq x y z
N MET A 1 -2.49 16.00 4.71
CA MET A 1 -1.25 15.36 5.19
C MET A 1 -0.10 15.86 4.30
N ASN A 2 1.12 15.98 4.84
CA ASN A 2 2.28 16.46 4.09
C ASN A 2 2.45 15.70 2.76
N ASN A 3 2.80 16.41 1.69
CA ASN A 3 3.05 15.86 0.34
C ASN A 3 4.26 14.91 0.34
N ILE A 4 4.08 13.68 0.85
CA ILE A 4 5.08 12.63 0.73
C ILE A 4 4.91 11.90 -0.60
N THR A 5 6.03 11.62 -1.25
CA THR A 5 6.03 10.91 -2.53
C THR A 5 5.70 9.42 -2.34
N PRO A 6 5.24 8.71 -3.39
CA PRO A 6 5.02 7.26 -3.31
C PRO A 6 6.27 6.48 -2.85
N LYS A 7 7.47 6.94 -3.21
CA LYS A 7 8.74 6.35 -2.73
C LYS A 7 8.93 6.55 -1.23
N GLN A 8 8.71 7.77 -0.73
CA GLN A 8 8.80 8.05 0.70
C GLN A 8 7.78 7.25 1.50
N ARG A 9 6.54 7.08 1.00
CA ARG A 9 5.53 6.22 1.63
C ARG A 9 6.05 4.79 1.80
N ARG A 10 6.58 4.18 0.74
CA ARG A 10 7.13 2.82 0.81
C ARG A 10 8.28 2.71 1.82
N ASN A 11 9.18 3.70 1.85
CA ASN A 11 10.30 3.69 2.81
C ASN A 11 9.83 3.77 4.27
N VAL A 12 8.77 4.55 4.57
CA VAL A 12 8.18 4.60 5.91
C VAL A 12 7.61 3.24 6.28
N ILE A 13 6.81 2.66 5.38
CA ILE A 13 6.18 1.34 5.59
C ILE A 13 7.23 0.25 5.80
N GLU A 14 8.29 0.23 4.98
CA GLU A 14 9.40 -0.72 5.11
C GLU A 14 10.10 -0.59 6.47
N GLY A 15 10.36 0.65 6.91
CA GLY A 15 10.94 0.92 8.22
C GLY A 15 10.05 0.42 9.37
N ASP A 16 8.74 0.64 9.31
CA ASP A 16 7.81 0.19 10.35
C ASP A 16 7.67 -1.34 10.40
N LEU A 17 7.69 -2.01 9.23
CA LEU A 17 7.74 -3.46 9.15
C LEU A 17 9.02 -4.01 9.80
N GLU A 18 10.18 -3.41 9.51
CA GLU A 18 11.45 -3.80 10.16
C GLU A 18 11.43 -3.57 11.67
N ASN A 19 10.86 -2.45 12.12
CA ASN A 19 10.74 -2.11 13.54
C ASN A 19 9.87 -3.14 14.27
N TYR A 20 8.76 -3.57 13.66
CA TYR A 20 7.91 -4.62 14.22
C TYR A 20 8.66 -5.95 14.38
N VAL A 21 9.40 -6.38 13.36
CA VAL A 21 10.19 -7.64 13.43
C VAL A 21 11.24 -7.61 14.55
N LYS A 22 11.77 -6.43 14.86
CA LYS A 22 12.75 -6.21 15.93
C LYS A 22 12.10 -5.93 17.29
N SER A 23 10.77 -5.78 17.34
CA SER A 23 10.04 -5.39 18.54
C SER A 23 10.03 -6.48 19.59
N GLU A 24 10.02 -6.06 20.87
CA GLU A 24 9.90 -6.97 22.00
C GLU A 24 8.42 -7.34 22.24
N ASN A 25 8.18 -8.49 22.86
CA ASN A 25 6.83 -8.94 23.20
C ASN A 25 6.39 -8.43 24.58
N ASP A 26 6.62 -7.13 24.84
CA ASP A 26 6.16 -6.43 26.04
C ASP A 26 5.04 -5.45 25.71
N PHE A 27 4.30 -4.99 26.73
CA PHE A 27 3.11 -4.15 26.53
C PHE A 27 3.39 -2.86 25.76
N LEU A 28 4.50 -2.17 26.05
CA LEU A 28 4.83 -0.90 25.39
C LEU A 28 5.22 -1.12 23.94
N SER A 29 6.05 -2.13 23.67
CA SER A 29 6.45 -2.49 22.31
C SER A 29 5.25 -2.95 21.47
N LEU A 30 4.34 -3.73 22.05
CA LEU A 30 3.11 -4.17 21.40
C LEU A 30 2.14 -3.02 21.12
N ARG A 31 1.97 -2.10 22.08
CA ARG A 31 1.15 -0.89 21.90
C ARG A 31 1.71 -0.02 20.78
N LYS A 32 3.02 0.26 20.82
CA LYS A 32 3.70 1.06 19.80
C LYS A 32 3.54 0.41 18.42
N SER A 33 3.79 -0.89 18.33
CA SER A 33 3.62 -1.66 17.09
C SER A 33 2.19 -1.55 16.56
N PHE A 34 1.18 -1.66 17.42
CA PHE A 34 -0.21 -1.50 17.01
C PHE A 34 -0.47 -0.13 16.39
N ILE A 35 0.01 0.93 17.05
CA ILE A 35 -0.15 2.32 16.59
C ILE A 35 0.56 2.52 15.25
N ASP A 36 1.85 2.16 15.15
CA ASP A 36 2.67 2.34 13.96
C ASP A 36 2.09 1.56 12.76
N LEU A 37 1.76 0.28 12.95
CA LEU A 37 1.20 -0.56 11.88
C LEU A 37 -0.12 0.01 11.34
N ASN A 38 -0.99 0.50 12.22
CA ASN A 38 -2.24 1.16 11.78
C ASN A 38 -1.97 2.48 11.05
N PHE A 39 -1.04 3.32 11.52
CA PHE A 39 -0.68 4.54 10.78
C PHE A 39 -0.09 4.23 9.40
N SER A 40 0.78 3.22 9.31
CA SER A 40 1.37 2.80 8.04
C SER A 40 0.33 2.18 7.09
N LEU A 41 -0.65 1.43 7.60
CA LEU A 41 -1.80 0.96 6.81
C LEU A 41 -2.70 2.11 6.35
N ALA A 42 -2.96 3.10 7.20
CA ALA A 42 -3.69 4.29 6.80
C ALA A 42 -2.99 5.03 5.65
N LEU A 43 -1.65 5.07 5.69
CA LEU A 43 -0.82 5.66 4.64
C LEU A 43 -0.84 4.86 3.33
N ALA A 44 -0.77 3.53 3.42
CA ALA A 44 -0.84 2.64 2.26
C ALA A 44 -2.20 2.71 1.54
N CYS A 45 -3.26 2.99 2.29
CA CYS A 45 -4.63 3.05 1.82
C CYS A 45 -5.15 4.49 1.58
N GLU A 46 -4.30 5.53 1.54
CA GLU A 46 -4.74 6.94 1.44
C GLU A 46 -5.64 7.24 0.21
N HIS A 47 -5.55 6.41 -0.84
CA HIS A 47 -6.43 6.49 -2.02
C HIS A 47 -7.88 6.06 -1.74
N ASP A 48 -8.12 5.29 -0.67
CA ASP A 48 -9.42 4.87 -0.15
C ASP A 48 -9.66 5.56 1.21
N GLU A 49 -10.41 6.65 1.19
CA GLU A 49 -10.66 7.48 2.38
C GLU A 49 -11.28 6.69 3.54
N GLN A 50 -12.18 5.75 3.26
CA GLN A 50 -12.86 4.99 4.30
C GLN A 50 -11.89 4.02 4.98
N ARG A 51 -11.11 3.30 4.18
CA ARG A 51 -10.13 2.33 4.67
C ARG A 51 -9.00 3.03 5.40
N ALA A 52 -8.47 4.13 4.86
CA ALA A 52 -7.47 4.94 5.53
C ALA A 52 -7.98 5.49 6.87
N LYS A 53 -9.21 6.02 6.90
CA LYS A 53 -9.81 6.55 8.12
C LYS A 53 -9.98 5.49 9.19
N LYS A 54 -10.42 4.28 8.84
CA LYS A 54 -10.56 3.17 9.78
C LYS A 54 -9.26 2.88 10.54
N TYR A 55 -8.14 2.74 9.82
CA TYR A 55 -6.85 2.49 10.45
C TYR A 55 -6.35 3.69 11.26
N LEU A 56 -6.57 4.91 10.75
CA LEU A 56 -6.21 6.13 11.45
C LEU A 56 -6.95 6.29 12.79
N ASP A 57 -8.25 6.01 12.80
CA ASP A 57 -9.07 6.09 14.00
C ASP A 57 -8.63 5.02 15.03
N ALA A 58 -8.32 3.79 14.59
CA ALA A 58 -7.81 2.73 15.45
C ALA A 58 -6.46 3.09 16.11
N ALA A 59 -5.53 3.69 15.35
CA ALA A 59 -4.26 4.16 15.89
C ALA A 59 -4.48 5.26 16.94
N LYS A 60 -5.31 6.26 16.61
CA LYS A 60 -5.58 7.41 17.49
C LYS A 60 -6.34 7.04 18.75
N GLU A 61 -7.22 6.04 18.69
CA GLU A 61 -7.91 5.52 19.87
C GLU A 61 -6.90 5.04 20.92
N ILE A 62 -5.94 4.22 20.51
CA ILE A 62 -4.91 3.68 21.42
C ILE A 62 -3.91 4.76 21.83
N GLN A 63 -3.50 5.63 20.90
CA GLN A 63 -2.62 6.76 21.19
C GLN A 63 -3.23 7.71 22.24
N GLY A 64 -4.54 7.94 22.21
CA GLY A 64 -5.25 8.77 23.19
C GLY A 64 -5.35 8.16 24.60
N LEU A 65 -4.89 6.91 24.78
CA LEU A 65 -4.89 6.20 26.05
C LEU A 65 -3.50 6.06 26.67
N GLU A 66 -2.41 6.40 25.95
CA GLU A 66 -1.04 6.10 26.36
C GLU A 66 -0.69 6.66 27.73
N ASP A 67 -0.88 7.97 27.95
CA ASP A 67 -0.55 8.62 29.22
C ASP A 67 -1.26 7.95 30.40
N LYS A 68 -2.55 7.61 30.24
CA LYS A 68 -3.34 6.96 31.29
C LYS A 68 -2.89 5.53 31.56
N GLN A 69 -2.45 4.81 30.54
CA GLN A 69 -1.92 3.46 30.69
C GLN A 69 -0.56 3.50 31.40
N ASP A 70 0.28 4.46 31.04
CA ASP A 70 1.62 4.63 31.61
C ASP A 70 1.54 5.08 33.08
N GLU A 71 0.58 5.93 33.43
CA GLU A 71 0.31 6.35 34.82
C GLU A 71 -0.17 5.19 35.71
N ARG A 72 -0.99 4.29 35.18
CA ARG A 72 -1.54 3.15 35.94
C ARG A 72 -0.63 1.92 35.95
N GLY A 73 0.28 1.82 35.00
CA GLY A 73 1.20 0.71 34.84
C GLY A 73 2.15 0.57 36.03
N LYS A 74 2.53 -0.68 36.34
CA LYS A 74 3.59 -0.97 37.31
C LYS A 74 4.89 -1.21 36.55
N TRP A 75 5.99 -0.74 37.11
CA TRP A 75 7.31 -0.86 36.49
C TRP A 75 8.17 -1.84 37.27
N GLU A 76 8.66 -2.87 36.59
CA GLU A 76 9.48 -3.94 37.18
C GLU A 76 10.75 -4.14 36.35
N ILE A 77 11.80 -4.71 36.95
CA ILE A 77 13.00 -5.13 36.23
C ILE A 77 12.82 -6.60 35.91
N ASN A 78 12.85 -6.95 34.62
CA ASN A 78 12.85 -8.33 34.18
C ASN A 78 14.21 -8.96 34.57
N GLU A 79 14.17 -9.99 35.41
CA GLU A 79 15.37 -10.62 35.98
C GLU A 79 16.25 -11.32 34.93
N ASP A 80 15.66 -11.78 33.81
CA ASP A 80 16.38 -12.53 32.77
C ASP A 80 17.25 -11.64 31.89
N ASN A 81 16.81 -10.40 31.62
CA ASN A 81 17.48 -9.49 30.71
C ASN A 81 17.84 -8.12 31.33
N ASN A 82 17.53 -7.93 32.61
CA ASN A 82 17.74 -6.72 33.39
C ASN A 82 17.09 -5.46 32.78
N LYS A 83 16.07 -5.63 31.91
CA LYS A 83 15.34 -4.52 31.31
C LYS A 83 14.17 -4.11 32.17
N LYS A 84 13.93 -2.81 32.26
CA LYS A 84 12.74 -2.26 32.90
C LYS A 84 11.53 -2.48 31.98
N VAL A 85 10.56 -3.24 32.45
CA VAL A 85 9.32 -3.56 31.73
C VAL A 85 8.12 -2.95 32.44
N MET A 86 7.10 -2.59 31.67
CA MET A 86 5.82 -2.14 32.22
C MET A 86 4.84 -3.32 32.26
N ILE A 87 4.33 -3.61 33.45
CA ILE A 87 3.19 -4.49 33.64
C ILE A 87 1.92 -3.64 33.59
N PRO A 88 1.00 -3.90 32.64
CA PRO A 88 -0.22 -3.11 32.51
C PRO A 88 -1.11 -3.26 33.75
N HIS A 89 -1.91 -2.23 34.02
CA HIS A 89 -2.98 -2.34 35.01
C HIS A 89 -4.04 -3.37 34.55
N LYS A 90 -4.78 -3.97 35.49
CA LYS A 90 -5.80 -4.98 35.19
C LYS A 90 -6.84 -4.54 34.15
N ASP A 91 -7.21 -3.25 34.17
CA ASP A 91 -8.16 -2.67 33.21
C ASP A 91 -7.59 -2.57 31.78
N ASP A 92 -6.26 -2.63 31.65
CA ASP A 92 -5.52 -2.49 30.40
C ASP A 92 -4.98 -3.83 29.88
N GLU A 93 -5.05 -4.93 30.65
CA GLU A 93 -4.70 -6.29 30.20
C GLU A 93 -5.45 -6.73 28.94
N LYS A 94 -6.69 -6.23 28.75
CA LYS A 94 -7.46 -6.48 27.52
C LYS A 94 -6.76 -5.95 26.27
N PHE A 95 -5.98 -4.89 26.39
CA PHE A 95 -5.23 -4.31 25.28
C PHE A 95 -3.99 -5.15 24.95
N GLN A 96 -3.32 -5.74 25.94
CA GLN A 96 -2.25 -6.71 25.69
C GLN A 96 -2.75 -7.83 24.77
N ASN A 97 -3.84 -8.49 25.16
CA ASN A 97 -4.45 -9.57 24.36
C ASN A 97 -4.88 -9.09 22.97
N LYS A 98 -5.39 -7.85 22.87
CA LYS A 98 -5.75 -7.23 21.58
C LYS A 98 -4.52 -7.09 20.70
N PHE A 99 -3.44 -6.50 21.20
CA PHE A 99 -2.23 -6.23 20.43
C PHE A 99 -1.52 -7.51 20.00
N GLU A 100 -1.39 -8.50 20.89
CA GLU A 100 -0.81 -9.81 20.56
C GLU A 100 -1.57 -10.51 19.43
N LYS A 101 -2.90 -10.37 19.39
CA LYS A 101 -3.75 -10.95 18.36
C LYS A 101 -3.73 -10.16 17.05
N GLU A 102 -3.83 -8.84 17.14
CA GLU A 102 -4.05 -7.98 15.97
C GLU A 102 -2.74 -7.58 15.27
N ASN A 103 -1.64 -7.36 15.99
CA ASN A 103 -0.36 -6.93 15.40
C ASN A 103 0.14 -7.89 14.30
N PRO A 104 0.14 -9.23 14.47
CA PRO A 104 0.56 -10.14 13.40
C PRO A 104 -0.32 -10.06 12.14
N VAL A 105 -1.62 -9.76 12.31
CA VAL A 105 -2.56 -9.60 11.20
C VAL A 105 -2.29 -8.29 10.47
N LEU A 106 -2.15 -7.19 11.21
CA LEU A 106 -1.82 -5.87 10.65
C LEU A 106 -0.48 -5.89 9.93
N PHE A 107 0.53 -6.55 10.51
CA PHE A 107 1.83 -6.75 9.89
C PHE A 107 1.71 -7.43 8.52
N ARG A 108 1.01 -8.57 8.44
CA ARG A 108 0.81 -9.29 7.17
C ARG A 108 0.03 -8.44 6.15
N GLN A 109 -0.99 -7.72 6.60
CA GLN A 109 -1.73 -6.80 5.72
C GLN A 109 -0.79 -5.73 5.14
N LEU A 110 0.04 -5.12 5.99
CA LEU A 110 0.96 -4.07 5.57
C LEU A 110 2.07 -4.60 4.64
N GLN A 111 2.56 -5.82 4.87
CA GLN A 111 3.49 -6.49 3.95
C GLN A 111 2.88 -6.66 2.55
N ASN A 112 1.63 -7.11 2.48
CA ASN A 112 0.93 -7.26 1.20
C ASN A 112 0.75 -5.91 0.51
N GLU A 113 0.36 -4.87 1.23
CA GLU A 113 0.23 -3.53 0.67
C GLU A 113 1.57 -3.00 0.14
N LEU A 114 2.67 -3.22 0.87
CA LEU A 114 4.02 -2.84 0.41
C LEU A 114 4.41 -3.58 -0.88
N GLU A 115 4.08 -4.87 -1.00
CA GLU A 115 4.33 -5.65 -2.21
C GLU A 115 3.59 -5.06 -3.42
N LEU A 116 2.30 -4.74 -3.27
CA LEU A 116 1.51 -4.09 -4.32
C LEU A 116 2.11 -2.73 -4.70
N MET A 117 2.45 -1.89 -3.72
CA MET A 117 3.10 -0.59 -3.95
C MET A 117 4.45 -0.71 -4.67
N ASN A 118 5.21 -1.78 -4.42
CA ASN A 118 6.45 -2.07 -5.13
C ASN A 118 6.19 -2.48 -6.58
N ASN A 119 5.14 -3.25 -6.86
CA ASN A 119 4.74 -3.59 -8.22
C ASN A 119 4.21 -2.35 -8.97
N GLU A 120 3.45 -1.47 -8.32
CA GLU A 120 3.03 -0.18 -8.87
C GLU A 120 4.23 0.69 -9.24
N ALA A 121 5.26 0.75 -8.38
CA ALA A 121 6.50 1.47 -8.69
C ALA A 121 7.21 0.91 -9.93
N ARG A 122 7.19 -0.42 -10.12
CA ARG A 122 7.74 -1.06 -11.33
C ARG A 122 6.95 -0.66 -12.57
N LEU A 123 5.61 -0.66 -12.50
CA LEU A 123 4.77 -0.20 -13.61
C LEU A 123 5.08 1.26 -13.96
N TYR A 124 5.21 2.12 -12.95
CA TYR A 124 5.56 3.52 -13.15
C TYR A 124 6.89 3.69 -13.91
N GLU A 125 7.95 2.97 -13.51
CA GLU A 125 9.23 3.03 -14.23
C GLU A 125 9.11 2.47 -15.66
N LYS A 126 8.36 1.38 -15.88
CA LYS A 126 8.09 0.87 -17.24
C LYS A 126 7.41 1.93 -18.11
N ILE A 127 6.38 2.62 -17.60
CA ILE A 127 5.66 3.67 -18.34
C ILE A 127 6.62 4.81 -18.69
N LYS A 128 7.40 5.26 -17.71
CA LYS A 128 8.39 6.32 -17.88
C LYS A 128 9.47 5.96 -18.92
N ASP A 129 9.94 4.71 -18.94
CA ASP A 129 10.96 4.23 -19.87
C ASP A 129 10.42 3.99 -21.29
N ASN A 130 9.10 3.92 -21.46
CA ASN A 130 8.45 3.66 -22.75
C ASN A 130 7.63 4.85 -23.29
N LYS A 131 7.58 5.98 -22.56
CA LYS A 131 6.76 7.16 -22.92
C LYS A 131 6.96 7.66 -24.36
N ASP A 132 8.18 7.55 -24.88
CA ASP A 132 8.54 8.03 -26.23
C ASP A 132 8.73 6.89 -27.25
N LYS A 133 8.47 5.64 -26.86
CA LYS A 133 8.73 4.45 -27.69
C LYS A 133 7.55 4.01 -28.55
N GLY A 134 6.52 4.84 -28.64
CA GLY A 134 5.34 4.61 -29.47
C GLY A 134 4.27 3.72 -28.82
N ILE A 135 3.14 3.61 -29.52
CA ILE A 135 1.91 3.01 -29.00
C ILE A 135 2.09 1.52 -28.66
N ASP A 136 2.84 0.77 -29.46
CA ASP A 136 3.06 -0.68 -29.29
C ASP A 136 3.71 -1.03 -27.95
N LYS A 137 4.45 -0.08 -27.34
CA LYS A 137 5.06 -0.26 -26.03
C LYS A 137 4.20 0.25 -24.88
N LEU A 138 3.26 1.16 -25.16
CA LEU A 138 2.37 1.73 -24.16
C LEU A 138 1.08 0.91 -24.00
N THR A 139 0.53 0.35 -25.08
CA THR A 139 -0.70 -0.46 -25.03
C THR A 139 -0.61 -1.63 -24.05
N PRO A 140 0.47 -2.43 -24.01
CA PRO A 140 0.59 -3.50 -23.03
C PRO A 140 0.61 -3.00 -21.58
N LEU A 141 1.25 -1.84 -21.32
CA LEU A 141 1.30 -1.26 -19.98
C LEU A 141 -0.06 -0.70 -19.54
N TYR A 142 -0.85 -0.21 -20.49
CA TYR A 142 -2.23 0.18 -20.24
C TYR A 142 -3.10 -1.04 -19.89
N VAL A 143 -2.93 -2.15 -20.61
CA VAL A 143 -3.61 -3.42 -20.26
C VAL A 143 -3.20 -3.90 -18.87
N GLU A 144 -1.90 -3.91 -18.54
CA GLU A 144 -1.41 -4.25 -17.20
C GLU A 144 -2.09 -3.39 -16.10
N LEU A 145 -2.27 -2.08 -16.36
CA LEU A 145 -2.97 -1.19 -15.44
C LEU A 145 -4.47 -1.49 -15.32
N GLN A 146 -5.15 -1.81 -16.43
CA GLN A 146 -6.58 -2.11 -16.43
C GLN A 146 -6.90 -3.45 -15.75
N GLU A 147 -6.08 -4.46 -16.00
CA GLU A 147 -6.23 -5.79 -15.42
C GLU A 147 -5.75 -5.87 -13.96
N GLY A 148 -5.07 -4.83 -13.47
CA GLY A 148 -4.55 -4.78 -12.11
C GLY A 148 -3.39 -5.76 -11.88
N GLN A 149 -2.66 -6.12 -12.94
CA GLN A 149 -1.54 -7.07 -12.87
C GLN A 149 -0.43 -6.71 -13.85
N ILE A 150 0.83 -6.84 -13.41
CA ILE A 150 2.02 -6.63 -14.25
C ILE A 150 2.78 -7.93 -14.50
N ASP A 151 3.65 -7.95 -15.52
CA ASP A 151 4.50 -9.09 -15.84
C ASP A 151 3.70 -10.39 -16.10
N VAL A 152 2.49 -10.27 -16.65
CA VAL A 152 1.59 -11.40 -16.91
C VAL A 152 2.26 -12.40 -17.85
N LYS A 153 2.32 -13.66 -17.41
CA LYS A 153 2.85 -14.78 -18.20
C LYS A 153 1.88 -15.95 -18.15
N ARG A 154 1.76 -16.69 -19.26
CA ARG A 154 1.05 -17.97 -19.25
C ARG A 154 1.90 -19.03 -18.57
N LYS A 155 1.37 -19.66 -17.54
CA LYS A 155 1.98 -20.76 -16.81
C LYS A 155 0.94 -21.86 -16.61
N TYR A 156 1.21 -23.04 -17.16
CA TYR A 156 0.28 -24.20 -17.11
C TYR A 156 -1.13 -23.95 -17.67
N GLY A 157 -1.28 -22.99 -18.58
CA GLY A 157 -2.59 -22.62 -19.16
C GLY A 157 -3.25 -21.42 -18.46
N ASP A 158 -2.79 -21.06 -17.26
CA ASP A 158 -3.30 -19.91 -16.51
C ASP A 158 -2.43 -18.67 -16.72
N GLU A 159 -3.05 -17.50 -16.74
CA GLU A 159 -2.34 -16.22 -16.74
C GLU A 159 -1.96 -15.85 -15.30
N VAL A 160 -0.65 -15.75 -15.06
CA VAL A 160 -0.09 -15.43 -13.74
C VAL A 160 0.69 -14.13 -13.86
N GLY A 161 0.17 -13.09 -13.22
CA GLY A 161 0.81 -11.77 -13.08
C GLY A 161 1.12 -11.41 -11.64
N LYS A 162 1.85 -10.31 -11.44
CA LYS A 162 2.04 -9.70 -10.13
C LYS A 162 0.96 -8.65 -9.91
N PRO A 163 0.16 -8.74 -8.84
CA PRO A 163 -0.93 -7.81 -8.62
C PRO A 163 -0.42 -6.39 -8.33
N ILE A 164 -1.23 -5.42 -8.72
CA ILE A 164 -1.14 -4.01 -8.34
C ILE A 164 -2.51 -3.52 -7.89
N ASP A 165 -2.54 -2.43 -7.14
CA ASP A 165 -3.77 -1.67 -6.92
C ASP A 165 -3.85 -0.56 -7.98
N ALA A 166 -4.76 -0.73 -8.95
CA ALA A 166 -4.90 0.21 -10.05
C ALA A 166 -5.40 1.58 -9.57
N ASP A 167 -6.28 1.64 -8.58
CA ASP A 167 -6.82 2.89 -8.06
C ASP A 167 -5.75 3.64 -7.27
N ARG A 168 -4.97 2.93 -6.45
CA ARG A 168 -3.78 3.51 -5.81
C ARG A 168 -2.76 3.99 -6.84
N PHE A 169 -2.56 3.25 -7.94
CA PHE A 169 -1.64 3.67 -8.99
C PHE A 169 -2.08 5.00 -9.59
N ARG A 170 -3.36 5.14 -9.98
CA ARG A 170 -3.93 6.38 -10.54
C ARG A 170 -3.82 7.54 -9.55
N TYR A 171 -4.07 7.28 -8.27
CA TYR A 171 -3.91 8.27 -7.19
C TYR A 171 -2.45 8.70 -7.00
N SER A 172 -1.51 7.75 -7.02
CA SER A 172 -0.11 7.96 -6.66
C SER A 172 0.75 8.49 -7.81
N TYR A 173 0.39 8.19 -9.06
CA TYR A 173 1.13 8.56 -10.26
C TYR A 173 0.24 9.24 -11.32
N PRO A 174 -0.52 10.30 -10.97
CA PRO A 174 -1.59 10.84 -11.81
C PRO A 174 -1.09 11.34 -13.18
N ASN A 175 0.14 11.87 -13.23
CA ASN A 175 0.74 12.32 -14.50
C ASN A 175 1.08 11.16 -15.44
N ALA A 176 1.58 10.04 -14.90
CA ALA A 176 1.88 8.85 -15.69
C ALA A 176 0.60 8.19 -16.20
N THR A 177 -0.41 8.07 -15.34
CA THR A 177 -1.75 7.60 -15.70
C THR A 177 -2.35 8.43 -16.82
N LYS A 178 -2.42 9.76 -16.63
CA LYS A 178 -3.00 10.66 -17.64
C LYS A 178 -2.29 10.57 -18.98
N MET A 179 -0.95 10.53 -18.97
CA MET A 179 -0.16 10.40 -20.20
C MET A 179 -0.49 9.09 -20.91
N LEU A 180 -0.48 7.98 -20.18
CA LEU A 180 -0.78 6.65 -20.72
C LEU A 180 -2.18 6.60 -21.33
N GLU A 181 -3.21 6.92 -20.53
CA GLU A 181 -4.62 6.84 -20.93
C GLU A 181 -4.93 7.74 -22.14
N GLN A 182 -4.48 9.00 -22.13
CA GLN A 182 -4.74 9.93 -23.25
C GLN A 182 -4.00 9.53 -24.53
N THR A 183 -2.85 8.86 -24.41
CA THR A 183 -2.09 8.42 -25.58
C THR A 183 -2.80 7.24 -26.25
N ILE A 184 -3.31 6.29 -25.46
CA ILE A 184 -4.11 5.17 -25.96
C ILE A 184 -5.42 5.67 -26.57
N GLU A 185 -6.16 6.56 -25.88
CA GLU A 185 -7.43 7.10 -26.36
C GLU A 185 -7.27 7.82 -27.70
N LYS A 186 -6.29 8.73 -27.83
CA LYS A 186 -6.02 9.44 -29.09
C LYS A 186 -5.60 8.51 -30.24
N TRP A 187 -4.92 7.41 -29.94
CA TRP A 187 -4.56 6.43 -30.96
C TRP A 187 -5.80 5.65 -31.39
N ALA A 188 -6.61 5.16 -30.45
CA ALA A 188 -7.83 4.45 -30.74
C ALA A 188 -8.77 5.28 -31.62
N GLU A 189 -9.01 6.55 -31.27
CA GLU A 189 -9.83 7.47 -32.08
C GLU A 189 -9.32 7.65 -33.52
N LYS A 190 -8.00 7.68 -33.71
CA LYS A 190 -7.40 7.81 -35.05
C LYS A 190 -7.62 6.55 -35.88
N GLU A 191 -7.48 5.38 -35.28
CA GLU A 191 -7.72 4.11 -35.97
C GLU A 191 -9.20 3.96 -36.36
N THR A 192 -10.14 4.29 -35.46
CA THR A 192 -11.58 4.22 -35.80
C THR A 192 -11.96 5.21 -36.90
N LYS A 193 -11.36 6.41 -36.93
CA LYS A 193 -11.58 7.39 -38.00
C LYS A 193 -11.03 6.92 -39.35
N LYS A 194 -9.88 6.24 -39.37
CA LYS A 194 -9.32 5.64 -40.60
C LYS A 194 -10.24 4.54 -41.13
N GLU A 195 -10.67 3.61 -40.29
CA GLU A 195 -11.56 2.50 -40.68
C GLU A 195 -12.87 3.01 -41.28
N ASN A 196 -13.50 4.00 -40.66
CA ASN A 196 -14.74 4.61 -41.17
C ASN A 196 -14.54 5.34 -42.52
N THR A 197 -13.35 5.88 -42.78
CA THR A 197 -13.03 6.55 -44.05
C THR A 197 -12.76 5.53 -45.15
N GLU A 198 -12.09 4.43 -44.82
CA GLU A 198 -11.84 3.32 -45.76
C GLU A 198 -13.11 2.54 -46.12
N GLN A 199 -14.05 2.36 -45.18
CA GLN A 199 -15.36 1.75 -45.47
C GLN A 199 -16.19 2.60 -46.43
N ARG A 200 -16.27 3.93 -46.22
CA ARG A 200 -16.96 4.84 -47.13
C ARG A 200 -16.34 4.90 -48.54
N GLY A 201 -15.02 4.69 -48.64
CA GLY A 201 -14.32 4.64 -49.94
C GLY A 201 -14.53 3.35 -50.73
N ARG A 202 -15.03 2.28 -50.09
CA ARG A 202 -15.32 0.97 -50.73
C ARG A 202 -16.79 0.80 -51.14
N GLU A 203 -17.67 1.73 -50.76
CA GLU A 203 -19.10 1.74 -51.10
C GLU A 203 -19.44 2.57 -52.35
N ILE A 204 -18.43 3.02 -53.12
CA ILE A 204 -18.59 3.83 -54.34
C ILE A 204 -18.32 2.99 -55.59
#